data_AF-A0A392P0U3-F1
#
_entry.id   AF-A0A392P0U3-F1
#
_cell.length_a   1.000
_cell.length_b   1.000
_cell.length_c   1.000
_cell.angle_alpha   90.00
_cell.angle_beta   90.00
_cell.angle_gamma   90.00
#
_symmetry.space_group_name_H-M   'P 1'
#
loop_
_entity.id
_entity.type
_entity.pdbx_description
1 polymer ?
#
loop_
_entity_poly.entity_id
_entity_poly.type
_entity_poly.pdbx_seq_one_letter_code
_entity_poly.pdbx_strand_id
1 'polypeptide(L)'
;MYMKKEYEYSMNVLSFQIQTTDIIPAFPYVAPFSSTVPDCCRIVRSFIEDSVSFMSYGGQLEFYDVVKKYLDKLLSEVLDEALLKLINTSVSGVSQAMQMAANMAVMERACDFFFRHAAQLSGVPLRMVERSRRQFPLRKARDAAEETLSGLLKAKVDGFMTLIENVNWMTDDPPQDGNEYVNEVIMYLETVVSTTASQILPTQVLKRVLLDVISHISEMIVGTLVSDSVK
;
A
#
# COMPACT_ATOMS: atom_id res chain seq x y z
N MET A 1 -3.88 7.79 -10.29
CA MET A 1 -4.23 7.63 -11.73
C MET A 1 -5.19 8.75 -12.12
N TYR A 2 -4.91 9.49 -13.19
CA TYR A 2 -5.75 10.61 -13.63
C TYR A 2 -6.85 10.13 -14.60
N MET A 3 -8.09 10.49 -14.33
CA MET A 3 -9.27 10.11 -15.11
C MET A 3 -10.03 11.37 -15.54
N LYS A 4 -10.22 11.55 -16.85
CA LYS A 4 -10.82 12.76 -17.42
C LYS A 4 -12.34 12.74 -17.43
N LYS A 5 -12.93 11.54 -17.50
CA LYS A 5 -14.35 11.34 -17.78
C LYS A 5 -14.91 10.20 -16.96
N GLU A 6 -16.22 10.22 -16.75
CA GLU A 6 -16.96 9.22 -15.97
C GLU A 6 -16.80 7.80 -16.51
N TYR A 7 -16.73 7.60 -17.83
CA TYR A 7 -16.53 6.27 -18.40
C TYR A 7 -15.18 5.65 -17.96
N GLU A 8 -14.12 6.46 -17.81
CA GLU A 8 -12.81 5.98 -17.34
C GLU A 8 -12.89 5.54 -15.88
N TYR A 9 -13.63 6.29 -15.06
CA TYR A 9 -13.88 5.91 -13.67
C TYR A 9 -14.73 4.64 -13.57
N SER A 10 -15.76 4.52 -14.40
CA SER A 10 -16.59 3.31 -14.46
C SER A 10 -15.76 2.08 -14.82
N MET A 11 -14.92 2.18 -15.87
CA MET A 11 -14.08 1.08 -16.32
C MET A 11 -12.98 0.70 -15.33
N ASN A 12 -12.33 1.69 -14.69
CA ASN A 12 -11.16 1.45 -13.84
C ASN A 12 -11.46 1.30 -12.36
N VAL A 13 -12.62 1.77 -11.88
CA VAL A 13 -12.94 1.82 -10.44
C VAL A 13 -14.23 1.04 -10.16
N LEU A 14 -15.36 1.47 -10.73
CA LEU A 14 -16.66 0.90 -10.39
C LEU A 14 -16.78 -0.55 -10.84
N SER A 15 -16.21 -0.91 -12.00
CA SER A 15 -16.26 -2.28 -12.49
C SER A 15 -15.69 -3.27 -11.48
N PHE A 16 -14.66 -2.88 -10.73
CA PHE A 16 -13.98 -3.73 -9.74
C PHE A 16 -14.46 -3.48 -8.30
N GLN A 17 -15.45 -2.62 -8.09
CA GLN A 17 -15.94 -2.22 -6.78
C GLN A 17 -14.82 -1.73 -5.81
N ILE A 18 -13.81 -1.04 -6.36
CA ILE A 18 -12.66 -0.54 -5.57
C ILE A 18 -12.84 0.90 -5.06
N GLN A 19 -13.99 1.52 -5.33
CA GLN A 19 -14.35 2.82 -4.80
C GLN A 19 -14.45 2.80 -3.27
N THR A 20 -14.16 3.93 -2.64
CA THR A 20 -14.30 4.13 -1.19
C THR A 20 -15.63 4.73 -0.79
N THR A 21 -16.32 5.39 -1.73
CA THR A 21 -17.60 6.06 -1.52
C THR A 21 -18.54 5.78 -2.67
N ASP A 22 -19.84 5.74 -2.40
CA ASP A 22 -20.89 5.56 -3.42
C ASP A 22 -21.19 6.85 -4.20
N ILE A 23 -20.56 7.96 -3.83
CA ILE A 23 -20.70 9.25 -4.49
C ILE A 23 -19.77 9.30 -5.71
N ILE A 24 -20.33 9.63 -6.88
CA ILE A 24 -19.57 9.85 -8.11
C ILE A 24 -18.69 11.10 -7.93
N PRO A 25 -17.37 11.02 -8.17
CA PRO A 25 -16.48 12.15 -7.99
C PRO A 25 -16.66 13.20 -9.10
N ALA A 26 -16.20 14.42 -8.83
CA ALA A 26 -16.04 15.44 -9.87
C ALA A 26 -14.88 15.07 -10.81
N PHE A 27 -14.99 15.46 -12.08
CA PHE A 27 -13.96 15.23 -13.10
C PHE A 27 -13.24 16.53 -13.47
N PRO A 28 -11.91 16.49 -13.69
CA PRO A 28 -11.05 15.30 -13.68
C PRO A 28 -10.81 14.74 -12.26
N TYR A 29 -10.78 13.41 -12.16
CA TYR A 29 -10.58 12.70 -10.90
C TYR A 29 -9.17 12.12 -10.83
N VAL A 30 -8.50 12.28 -9.68
CA VAL A 30 -7.19 11.66 -9.41
C VAL A 30 -7.39 10.55 -8.39
N ALA A 31 -7.30 9.30 -8.85
CA ALA A 31 -7.37 8.14 -7.98
C ALA A 31 -6.10 8.01 -7.13
N PRO A 32 -6.20 7.59 -5.85
CA PRO A 32 -5.08 7.39 -4.93
C PRO A 32 -4.24 6.13 -5.24
N PHE A 33 -4.42 5.53 -6.42
CA PHE A 33 -3.68 4.36 -6.90
C PHE A 33 -3.18 4.55 -8.33
N SER A 34 -2.16 3.80 -8.73
CA SER A 34 -1.64 3.78 -10.10
C SER A 34 -2.46 2.87 -11.02
N SER A 35 -2.18 2.91 -12.33
CA SER A 35 -2.81 2.03 -13.32
C SER A 35 -2.56 0.53 -13.06
N THR A 36 -1.51 0.20 -12.32
CA THR A 36 -1.20 -1.18 -11.90
C THR A 36 -2.40 -1.85 -11.24
N VAL A 37 -3.19 -1.12 -10.44
CA VAL A 37 -4.35 -1.70 -9.76
C VAL A 37 -5.42 -2.18 -10.73
N PRO A 38 -6.05 -1.34 -11.56
CA PRO A 38 -7.06 -1.80 -12.51
C PRO A 38 -6.50 -2.80 -13.53
N ASP A 39 -5.22 -2.71 -13.90
CA ASP A 39 -4.59 -3.67 -14.82
C ASP A 39 -4.52 -5.08 -14.21
N CYS A 40 -4.06 -5.22 -12.96
CA CYS A 40 -4.12 -6.49 -12.23
C CYS A 40 -5.56 -6.98 -12.08
N CYS A 41 -6.51 -6.07 -11.79
CA CYS A 41 -7.90 -6.46 -11.61
C CYS A 41 -8.54 -7.03 -12.89
N ARG A 42 -8.17 -6.52 -14.08
CA ARG A 42 -8.61 -7.09 -15.36
C ARG A 42 -8.12 -8.51 -15.56
N ILE A 43 -6.83 -8.74 -15.30
CA ILE A 43 -6.21 -10.07 -15.44
C ILE A 43 -6.91 -11.08 -14.52
N VAL A 44 -7.12 -10.72 -13.25
CA VAL A 44 -7.79 -11.60 -12.29
C VAL A 44 -9.25 -11.83 -12.66
N ARG A 45 -9.98 -10.80 -13.10
CA ARG A 45 -11.38 -10.97 -13.56
C ARG A 45 -11.46 -11.94 -14.74
N SER A 46 -10.63 -11.74 -15.77
CA SER A 46 -10.58 -12.64 -16.94
C SER A 46 -10.31 -14.08 -16.51
N PHE A 47 -9.34 -14.30 -15.62
CA PHE A 47 -9.06 -15.63 -15.09
C PHE A 47 -10.27 -16.26 -14.38
N ILE A 48 -11.03 -15.48 -13.61
CA ILE A 48 -12.25 -15.97 -12.94
C ILE A 48 -13.30 -16.35 -13.98
N GLU A 49 -13.58 -15.48 -14.94
CA GLU A 49 -14.56 -15.70 -16.01
C GLU A 49 -14.22 -16.96 -16.82
N ASP A 50 -12.95 -17.11 -17.23
CA ASP A 50 -12.46 -18.27 -17.97
C ASP A 50 -12.53 -19.55 -17.12
N SER A 51 -12.18 -19.47 -15.83
CA SER A 51 -12.24 -20.62 -14.91
C SER A 51 -13.67 -21.10 -14.70
N VAL A 52 -14.62 -20.18 -14.48
CA VAL A 52 -16.04 -20.52 -14.34
C VAL A 52 -16.58 -21.10 -15.64
N SER A 53 -16.28 -20.47 -16.78
CA SER A 53 -16.69 -20.94 -18.11
C SER A 53 -16.21 -22.38 -18.34
N PHE A 54 -14.92 -22.65 -18.09
CA PHE A 54 -14.35 -23.98 -18.21
C PHE A 54 -15.03 -25.01 -17.31
N MET A 55 -15.24 -24.69 -16.03
CA MET A 55 -15.87 -25.62 -15.07
C MET A 55 -17.34 -25.90 -15.40
N SER A 56 -18.04 -24.94 -16.01
CA SER A 56 -19.45 -25.08 -16.40
C SER A 56 -19.66 -26.18 -17.47
N TYR A 57 -18.66 -26.46 -18.30
CA TYR A 57 -18.72 -27.56 -19.28
C TYR A 57 -18.54 -28.95 -18.64
N GLY A 58 -17.99 -29.03 -17.43
CA GLY A 58 -17.65 -30.30 -16.76
C GLY A 58 -18.82 -31.06 -16.12
N GLY A 59 -20.05 -30.53 -16.18
CA GLY A 59 -21.25 -31.18 -15.64
C GLY A 59 -21.34 -31.28 -14.11
N GLN A 60 -20.38 -30.72 -13.36
CA GLN A 60 -20.47 -30.62 -11.90
C GLN A 60 -21.38 -29.47 -11.50
N LEU A 61 -22.39 -29.76 -10.67
CA LEU A 61 -23.37 -28.77 -10.20
C LEU A 61 -22.81 -27.78 -9.16
N GLU A 62 -21.64 -28.06 -8.57
CA GLU A 62 -21.05 -27.25 -7.50
C GLU A 62 -19.52 -27.16 -7.68
N PHE A 63 -19.04 -26.22 -8.49
CA PHE A 63 -17.61 -26.06 -8.81
C PHE A 63 -16.94 -24.83 -8.17
N TYR A 64 -17.68 -24.05 -7.37
CA TYR A 64 -17.15 -22.83 -6.76
C TYR A 64 -15.90 -23.08 -5.91
N ASP A 65 -15.85 -24.14 -5.12
CA ASP A 65 -14.69 -24.44 -4.26
C ASP A 65 -13.42 -24.70 -5.09
N VAL A 66 -13.57 -25.27 -6.28
CA VAL A 66 -12.47 -25.48 -7.22
C VAL A 66 -11.99 -24.14 -7.77
N VAL A 67 -12.90 -23.31 -8.29
CA VAL A 67 -12.58 -21.96 -8.81
C VAL A 67 -11.93 -21.10 -7.72
N LYS A 68 -12.49 -21.12 -6.51
CA LYS A 68 -11.96 -20.42 -5.35
C LYS A 68 -10.54 -20.86 -5.02
N LYS A 69 -10.26 -22.16 -5.03
CA LYS A 69 -8.91 -22.71 -4.78
C LYS A 69 -7.90 -22.23 -5.81
N TYR A 70 -8.27 -22.21 -7.09
CA TYR A 70 -7.37 -21.73 -8.14
C TYR A 70 -7.21 -20.21 -8.12
N LEU A 71 -8.26 -19.46 -7.81
CA LEU A 71 -8.18 -18.02 -7.59
C LEU A 71 -7.26 -17.68 -6.41
N ASP A 72 -7.38 -18.41 -5.31
CA ASP A 72 -6.50 -18.24 -4.14
C ASP A 72 -5.04 -18.43 -4.53
N LYS A 73 -4.71 -19.52 -5.24
CA LYS A 73 -3.36 -19.77 -5.77
C LYS A 73 -2.87 -18.69 -6.71
N LEU A 74 -3.71 -18.23 -7.65
CA LEU A 74 -3.35 -17.15 -8.56
C LEU A 74 -2.96 -15.90 -7.76
N LEU A 75 -3.74 -15.56 -6.73
CA LEU A 75 -3.46 -14.39 -5.91
C LEU A 75 -2.21 -14.59 -5.05
N SER A 76 -2.15 -15.65 -4.23
CA SER A 76 -1.11 -15.83 -3.20
C SER A 76 0.23 -16.35 -3.72
N GLU A 77 0.26 -17.08 -4.84
CA GLU A 77 1.49 -17.67 -5.37
C GLU A 77 2.01 -16.91 -6.59
N VAL A 78 1.13 -16.43 -7.47
CA VAL A 78 1.54 -15.82 -8.75
C VAL A 78 1.56 -14.29 -8.65
N LEU A 79 0.42 -13.68 -8.29
CA LEU A 79 0.30 -12.23 -8.25
C LEU A 79 1.11 -11.64 -7.09
N ASP A 80 1.06 -12.24 -5.90
CA ASP A 80 1.83 -11.79 -4.72
C ASP A 80 3.33 -11.81 -5.02
N GLU A 81 3.83 -12.88 -5.63
CA GLU A 81 5.26 -13.02 -5.97
C GLU A 81 5.69 -12.07 -7.10
N ALA A 82 4.84 -11.86 -8.11
CA ALA A 82 5.11 -10.90 -9.18
C ALA A 82 5.19 -9.46 -8.66
N LEU A 83 4.26 -9.08 -7.77
CA LEU A 83 4.27 -7.76 -7.13
C LEU A 83 5.44 -7.59 -6.16
N LEU A 84 5.77 -8.63 -5.38
CA LEU A 84 6.95 -8.63 -4.53
C LEU A 84 8.22 -8.40 -5.34
N LYS A 85 8.40 -9.12 -6.45
CA LYS A 85 9.53 -8.92 -7.35
C LYS A 85 9.55 -7.50 -7.91
N LEU A 86 8.39 -6.96 -8.31
CA LEU A 86 8.29 -5.58 -8.79
C LEU A 86 8.74 -4.58 -7.72
N ILE A 87 8.27 -4.74 -6.48
CA ILE A 87 8.65 -3.89 -5.34
C ILE A 87 10.17 -3.91 -5.16
N ASN A 88 10.75 -5.10 -5.04
CA ASN A 88 12.17 -5.27 -4.75
C ASN A 88 13.10 -4.79 -5.87
N THR A 89 12.62 -4.70 -7.12
CA THR A 89 13.45 -4.36 -8.29
C THR A 89 13.24 -2.96 -8.83
N SER A 90 12.06 -2.36 -8.63
CA SER A 90 11.67 -1.12 -9.30
C SER A 90 11.30 0.03 -8.37
N VAL A 91 11.12 -0.23 -7.08
CA VAL A 91 10.77 0.80 -6.10
C VAL A 91 12.03 1.27 -5.39
N SER A 92 12.49 2.47 -5.73
CA SER A 92 13.71 3.06 -5.14
C SER A 92 13.48 4.43 -4.49
N GLY A 93 12.34 5.09 -4.79
CA GLY A 93 11.99 6.38 -4.22
C GLY A 93 10.81 6.33 -3.25
N VAL A 94 10.79 7.24 -2.27
CA VAL A 94 9.72 7.37 -1.28
C VAL A 94 8.35 7.52 -1.94
N SER A 95 8.23 8.37 -2.97
CA SER A 95 6.97 8.56 -3.70
C SER A 95 6.49 7.27 -4.39
N GLN A 96 7.40 6.50 -4.99
CA GLN A 96 7.07 5.22 -5.60
C GLN A 96 6.63 4.19 -4.55
N ALA A 97 7.32 4.15 -3.40
CA ALA A 97 6.98 3.26 -2.30
C ALA A 97 5.62 3.60 -1.67
N MET A 98 5.33 4.90 -1.49
CA MET A 98 4.01 5.38 -1.07
C MET A 98 2.92 4.96 -2.06
N GLN A 99 3.16 5.16 -3.36
CA GLN A 99 2.20 4.78 -4.39
C GLN A 99 1.95 3.27 -4.40
N MET A 100 2.98 2.46 -4.16
CA MET A 100 2.87 1.01 -4.09
C MET A 100 2.12 0.55 -2.84
N ALA A 101 2.42 1.10 -1.66
CA ALA A 101 1.68 0.82 -0.44
C ALA A 101 0.18 1.21 -0.57
N ALA A 102 -0.11 2.33 -1.24
CA ALA A 102 -1.48 2.71 -1.56
C ALA A 102 -2.16 1.72 -2.52
N ASN A 103 -1.45 1.25 -3.55
CA ASN A 103 -1.95 0.22 -4.45
C ASN A 103 -2.32 -1.05 -3.69
N MET A 104 -1.48 -1.49 -2.74
CA MET A 104 -1.74 -2.70 -1.94
C MET A 104 -3.02 -2.58 -1.12
N ALA A 105 -3.27 -1.41 -0.52
CA ALA A 105 -4.49 -1.17 0.23
C ALA A 105 -5.76 -1.16 -0.63
N VAL A 106 -5.66 -0.76 -1.90
CA VAL A 106 -6.78 -0.85 -2.85
C VAL A 106 -6.95 -2.28 -3.34
N MET A 107 -5.85 -3.01 -3.54
CA MET A 107 -5.87 -4.41 -3.95
C MET A 107 -6.49 -5.32 -2.91
N GLU A 108 -6.39 -4.97 -1.62
CA GLU A 108 -7.12 -5.65 -0.54
C GLU A 108 -8.63 -5.64 -0.78
N ARG A 109 -9.21 -4.48 -1.13
CA ARG A 109 -10.63 -4.38 -1.49
C ARG A 109 -10.95 -5.12 -2.79
N ALA A 110 -10.05 -5.06 -3.77
CA ALA A 110 -10.24 -5.76 -5.04
C ALA A 110 -10.29 -7.29 -4.85
N CYS A 111 -9.47 -7.84 -3.93
CA CYS A 111 -9.48 -9.26 -3.60
C CYS A 111 -10.82 -9.72 -3.04
N ASP A 112 -11.46 -8.92 -2.19
CA ASP A 112 -12.82 -9.20 -1.70
C ASP A 112 -13.86 -9.18 -2.82
N PHE A 113 -13.71 -8.27 -3.79
CA PHE A 113 -14.53 -8.25 -5.00
C PHE A 113 -14.34 -9.53 -5.83
N PHE A 114 -13.11 -9.98 -6.07
CA PHE A 114 -12.82 -11.17 -6.89
C PHE A 114 -13.51 -12.42 -6.35
N PHE A 115 -13.45 -12.64 -5.04
CA PHE A 115 -14.06 -13.81 -4.44
C PHE A 115 -15.59 -13.78 -4.43
N ARG A 116 -16.18 -12.59 -4.28
CA ARG A 116 -17.64 -12.40 -4.43
C ARG A 116 -18.07 -12.58 -5.89
N HIS A 117 -17.29 -12.07 -6.83
CA HIS A 117 -17.54 -12.20 -8.26
C HIS A 117 -17.47 -13.66 -8.72
N ALA A 118 -16.45 -14.41 -8.29
CA ALA A 118 -16.33 -15.84 -8.57
C ALA A 118 -17.52 -16.63 -8.03
N ALA A 119 -18.01 -16.30 -6.83
CA ALA A 119 -19.18 -16.95 -6.24
C ALA A 119 -20.47 -16.66 -7.00
N GLN A 120 -20.67 -15.39 -7.36
CA GLN A 120 -21.83 -14.95 -8.14
C GLN A 120 -21.89 -15.67 -9.49
N LEU A 121 -20.76 -15.74 -10.20
CA LEU A 121 -20.67 -16.44 -11.49
C LEU A 121 -20.84 -17.97 -11.35
N SER A 122 -20.50 -18.53 -10.19
CA SER A 122 -20.69 -19.96 -9.88
C SER A 122 -22.07 -20.29 -9.31
N GLY A 123 -23.00 -19.32 -9.22
CA GLY A 123 -24.35 -19.53 -8.68
C GLY A 123 -24.45 -19.65 -7.16
N VAL A 124 -23.37 -19.36 -6.42
CA VAL A 124 -23.34 -19.49 -4.95
C VAL A 124 -23.86 -18.21 -4.28
N PRO A 125 -24.80 -18.30 -3.31
CA PRO A 125 -25.29 -17.14 -2.58
C PRO A 125 -24.17 -16.39 -1.83
N LEU A 126 -24.08 -15.07 -2.02
CA LEU A 126 -23.04 -14.20 -1.43
C LEU A 126 -22.94 -14.31 0.10
N ARG A 127 -24.06 -14.55 0.80
CA ARG A 127 -24.10 -14.76 2.26
C ARG A 127 -23.23 -15.93 2.73
N MET A 128 -22.98 -16.92 1.88
CA MET A 128 -22.10 -18.06 2.20
C MET A 128 -20.61 -17.71 2.03
N VAL A 129 -20.31 -16.71 1.20
CA VAL A 129 -18.95 -16.22 0.89
C VAL A 129 -18.43 -15.31 1.99
N GLU A 130 -19.29 -14.43 2.51
CA GLU A 130 -18.99 -13.39 3.51
C GLU A 130 -18.71 -13.93 4.92
N ARG A 131 -19.22 -15.13 5.24
CA ARG A 131 -19.01 -15.77 6.56
C ARG A 131 -17.57 -16.26 6.78
N SER A 132 -16.78 -16.39 5.72
CA SER A 132 -15.38 -16.77 5.82
C SER A 132 -14.54 -15.49 5.87
N ARG A 133 -13.99 -15.16 7.04
CA ARG A 133 -13.02 -14.06 7.17
C ARG A 133 -11.77 -14.45 6.38
N ARG A 134 -11.60 -13.86 5.19
CA ARG A 134 -10.47 -14.18 4.32
C ARG A 134 -9.28 -13.33 4.74
N GLN A 135 -8.14 -13.98 4.87
CA GLN A 135 -6.89 -13.28 4.99
C GLN A 135 -6.55 -12.68 3.63
N PHE A 136 -6.07 -11.44 3.62
CA PHE A 136 -5.62 -10.79 2.39
C PHE A 136 -4.53 -11.66 1.71
N PRO A 137 -4.68 -12.10 0.45
CA PRO A 137 -3.79 -13.07 -0.16
C PRO A 137 -2.44 -12.50 -0.59
N LEU A 138 -2.32 -11.18 -0.84
CA LEU A 138 -1.09 -10.54 -1.31
C LEU A 138 -0.22 -10.05 -0.13
N ARG A 139 0.04 -10.94 0.83
CA ARG A 139 0.68 -10.56 2.10
C ARG A 139 2.13 -10.15 1.89
N LYS A 140 2.89 -10.90 1.10
CA LYS A 140 4.33 -10.64 0.92
C LYS A 140 4.52 -9.30 0.23
N ALA A 141 3.75 -9.01 -0.82
CA ALA A 141 3.83 -7.75 -1.53
C ALA A 141 3.43 -6.57 -0.65
N ARG A 142 2.38 -6.70 0.17
CA ARG A 142 2.01 -5.64 1.13
C ARG A 142 3.10 -5.39 2.15
N ASP A 143 3.60 -6.45 2.79
CA ASP A 143 4.61 -6.31 3.84
C ASP A 143 5.89 -5.70 3.26
N ALA A 144 6.33 -6.15 2.07
CA ALA A 144 7.47 -5.57 1.37
C ALA A 144 7.25 -4.11 0.95
N ALA A 145 6.04 -3.72 0.54
CA ALA A 145 5.74 -2.33 0.20
C ALA A 145 5.81 -1.40 1.42
N GLU A 146 5.25 -1.84 2.56
CA GLU A 146 5.31 -1.08 3.81
C GLU A 146 6.75 -1.01 4.37
N GLU A 147 7.49 -2.12 4.34
CA GLU A 147 8.89 -2.18 4.77
C GLU A 147 9.80 -1.32 3.89
N THR A 148 9.65 -1.40 2.57
CA THR A 148 10.41 -0.56 1.62
C THR A 148 10.13 0.92 1.86
N LEU A 149 8.87 1.30 2.08
CA LEU A 149 8.53 2.69 2.40
C LEU A 149 9.17 3.13 3.71
N SER A 150 9.05 2.32 4.78
CA SER A 150 9.66 2.64 6.07
C SER A 150 11.18 2.78 5.96
N GLY A 151 11.85 1.82 5.29
CA GLY A 151 13.30 1.85 5.09
C GLY A 151 13.78 3.09 4.34
N LEU A 152 13.06 3.51 3.28
CA LEU A 152 13.40 4.71 2.53
C LEU A 152 13.19 6.00 3.33
N LEU A 153 12.15 6.07 4.17
CA LEU A 153 11.92 7.19 5.07
C LEU A 153 13.02 7.26 6.14
N LYS A 154 13.37 6.13 6.75
CA LYS A 154 14.47 6.02 7.72
C LYS A 154 15.80 6.45 7.11
N ALA A 155 16.14 5.95 5.92
CA ALA A 155 17.35 6.35 5.22
C ALA A 155 17.40 7.85 4.90
N LYS A 156 16.25 8.50 4.66
CA LYS A 156 16.18 9.96 4.51
C LYS A 156 16.40 10.70 5.83
N VAL A 157 15.78 10.21 6.90
CA VAL A 157 16.00 10.70 8.26
C VAL A 157 17.47 10.56 8.67
N ASP A 158 18.10 9.41 8.41
CA ASP A 158 19.51 9.15 8.71
C ASP A 158 20.41 10.21 8.10
N GLY A 159 20.14 10.60 6.85
CA GLY A 159 20.85 11.67 6.16
C GLY A 159 20.80 13.00 6.91
N PHE A 160 19.63 13.41 7.41
CA PHE A 160 19.48 14.64 8.21
C PHE A 160 20.13 14.50 9.59
N MET A 161 20.01 13.32 10.21
CA MET A 161 20.55 13.06 11.53
C MET A 161 22.08 13.12 11.58
N THR A 162 22.79 12.99 10.45
CA THR A 162 24.26 13.22 10.40
C THR A 162 24.64 14.63 10.87
N LEU A 163 23.75 15.61 10.74
CA LEU A 163 23.99 16.99 11.19
C LEU A 163 24.07 17.12 12.72
N ILE A 164 23.70 16.08 13.48
CA ILE A 164 23.84 16.06 14.94
C ILE A 164 25.30 16.16 15.39
N GLU A 165 26.24 15.72 14.55
CA GLU A 165 27.69 15.80 14.81
C GLU A 165 28.20 17.25 14.88
N ASN A 166 27.46 18.19 14.31
CA ASN A 166 27.80 19.61 14.32
C ASN A 166 27.27 20.33 15.59
N VAL A 167 26.53 19.64 16.45
CA VAL A 167 25.95 20.23 17.65
C VAL A 167 27.04 20.40 18.70
N ASN A 168 27.26 21.66 19.12
CA ASN A 168 28.11 21.95 20.27
C ASN A 168 27.31 21.81 21.57
N TRP A 169 27.45 20.66 22.22
CA TRP A 169 26.76 20.32 23.47
C TRP A 169 27.22 21.12 24.70
N MET A 170 28.34 21.83 24.59
CA MET A 170 28.97 22.59 25.68
C MET A 170 28.84 24.12 25.51
N THR A 171 27.84 24.58 24.77
CA THR A 171 27.60 26.02 24.59
C THR A 171 27.00 26.63 25.85
N ASP A 172 27.53 27.78 26.29
CA ASP A 172 27.05 28.50 27.49
C ASP A 172 25.63 29.08 27.30
N ASP A 173 25.29 29.47 26.07
CA ASP A 173 23.98 30.01 25.70
C ASP A 173 23.21 29.01 24.81
N PRO A 174 21.89 28.87 24.99
CA PRO A 174 21.07 28.06 24.10
C PRO A 174 21.04 28.70 22.69
N PRO A 175 21.06 27.90 21.61
CA PRO A 175 20.94 28.42 20.27
C PRO A 175 19.59 29.16 20.11
N GLN A 176 19.59 30.29 19.40
CA GLN A 176 18.39 31.11 19.20
C GLN A 176 17.33 30.39 18.36
N ASP A 177 17.77 29.55 17.43
CA ASP A 177 16.94 28.65 16.63
C ASP A 177 17.22 27.19 17.05
N GLY A 178 16.23 26.30 16.90
CA GLY A 178 16.41 24.88 17.20
C GLY A 178 17.56 24.25 16.38
N ASN A 179 18.10 23.10 16.83
CA ASN A 179 19.19 22.43 16.14
C ASN A 179 18.82 22.08 14.68
N GLU A 180 19.73 22.33 13.74
CA GLU A 180 19.52 22.15 12.31
C GLU A 180 19.02 20.74 11.95
N TYR A 181 19.62 19.70 12.52
CA TYR A 181 19.22 18.31 12.27
C TYR A 181 17.75 18.04 12.61
N VAL A 182 17.25 18.60 13.73
CA VAL A 182 15.87 18.42 14.16
C VAL A 182 14.93 19.19 13.25
N ASN A 183 15.29 20.42 12.88
CA ASN A 183 14.47 21.24 12.00
C ASN A 183 14.29 20.57 10.63
N GLU A 184 15.35 20.02 10.05
CA GLU A 184 15.30 19.29 8.78
C GLU A 184 14.41 18.03 8.89
N VAL A 185 14.56 17.25 9.98
CA VAL A 185 13.71 16.08 10.23
C VAL A 185 12.24 16.47 10.38
N ILE A 186 11.93 17.53 11.14
CA ILE A 186 10.55 18.02 11.32
C ILE A 186 9.98 18.46 9.97
N MET A 187 10.67 19.34 9.23
CA MET A 187 10.20 19.81 7.92
C MET A 187 9.95 18.65 6.96
N TYR A 188 10.83 17.64 6.96
CA TYR A 188 10.67 16.47 6.13
C TYR A 188 9.45 15.63 6.53
N LEU A 189 9.28 15.32 7.82
CA LEU A 189 8.13 14.56 8.31
C LEU A 189 6.82 15.31 8.09
N GLU A 190 6.79 16.62 8.32
CA GLU A 190 5.64 17.46 8.03
C GLU A 190 5.28 17.42 6.55
N THR A 191 6.28 17.47 5.66
CA THR A 191 6.07 17.35 4.20
C THR A 191 5.54 15.97 3.82
N VAL A 192 6.08 14.91 4.42
CA VAL A 192 5.62 13.53 4.19
C VAL A 192 4.15 13.38 4.62
N VAL A 193 3.80 13.82 5.83
CA VAL A 193 2.46 13.71 6.40
C VAL A 193 1.46 14.60 5.67
N SER A 194 1.81 15.88 5.45
CA SER A 194 0.89 16.89 4.93
C SER A 194 0.73 16.83 3.41
N THR A 195 1.80 16.55 2.68
CA THR A 195 1.82 16.80 1.22
C THR A 195 1.57 15.54 0.39
N THR A 196 2.02 14.36 0.84
CA THR A 196 2.05 13.17 -0.03
C THR A 196 1.34 11.95 0.57
N ALA A 197 1.52 11.70 1.85
CA ALA A 197 1.03 10.47 2.45
C ALA A 197 -0.46 10.50 2.79
N SER A 198 -0.98 11.61 3.33
CA SER A 198 -2.40 11.70 3.74
C SER A 198 -3.39 11.63 2.58
N GLN A 199 -2.98 12.02 1.37
CA GLN A 199 -3.83 11.99 0.18
C GLN A 199 -3.88 10.62 -0.52
N ILE A 200 -2.87 9.78 -0.30
CA ILE A 200 -2.65 8.56 -1.09
C ILE A 200 -2.70 7.31 -0.20
N LEU A 201 -2.12 7.36 1.00
CA LEU A 201 -2.05 6.22 1.91
C LEU A 201 -3.28 6.14 2.82
N PRO A 202 -3.77 4.92 3.11
CA PRO A 202 -4.72 4.72 4.20
C PRO A 202 -4.12 5.13 5.54
N THR A 203 -4.94 5.72 6.41
CA THR A 203 -4.54 6.20 7.74
C THR A 203 -3.84 5.14 8.59
N GLN A 204 -4.26 3.88 8.50
CA GLN A 204 -3.66 2.78 9.26
C GLN A 204 -2.24 2.45 8.80
N VAL A 205 -1.99 2.45 7.48
CA VAL A 205 -0.66 2.23 6.89
C VAL A 205 0.25 3.39 7.27
N LEU A 206 -0.23 4.62 7.09
CA LEU A 206 0.51 5.83 7.45
C LEU A 206 0.91 5.82 8.94
N LYS A 207 -0.01 5.49 9.83
CA LYS A 207 0.26 5.42 11.27
C LYS A 207 1.34 4.39 11.60
N ARG A 208 1.28 3.18 11.03
CA ARG A 208 2.28 2.13 11.25
C ARG A 208 3.67 2.58 10.81
N VAL A 209 3.77 3.09 9.57
CA VAL A 209 5.03 3.55 8.99
C VAL A 209 5.62 4.71 9.79
N LEU A 210 4.81 5.70 10.17
CA LEU A 210 5.29 6.84 10.98
C LEU A 210 5.74 6.43 12.37
N LEU A 211 5.02 5.52 13.04
CA LEU A 211 5.46 5.01 14.34
C LEU A 211 6.82 4.33 14.25
N ASP A 212 7.05 3.55 13.19
CA ASP A 212 8.33 2.89 12.95
C ASP A 212 9.47 3.90 12.67
N VAL A 213 9.20 4.95 11.88
CA VAL A 213 10.17 6.03 11.63
C VAL A 213 10.46 6.85 12.89
N ILE A 214 9.45 7.21 13.68
CA ILE A 214 9.62 7.97 14.93
C ILE A 214 10.39 7.14 15.97
N SER A 215 10.13 5.83 16.05
CA SER A 215 10.88 4.94 16.93
C SER A 215 12.36 4.90 16.54
N HIS A 216 12.65 4.81 15.24
CA HIS A 216 14.02 4.89 14.71
C HIS A 216 14.71 6.23 15.05
N ILE A 217 14.02 7.36 14.90
CA ILE A 217 14.54 8.68 15.31
C ILE A 217 14.87 8.68 16.81
N SER A 218 13.98 8.15 17.65
CA SER A 218 14.21 8.07 19.08
C SER A 218 15.44 7.24 19.42
N GLU A 219 15.61 6.09 18.77
CA GLU A 219 16.78 5.22 18.95
C GLU A 219 18.08 5.93 18.54
N MET A 220 18.06 6.66 17.42
CA MET A 220 19.21 7.45 16.99
C MET A 220 19.57 8.57 17.98
N ILE A 221 18.59 9.36 18.43
CA ILE A 221 18.83 10.44 19.39
C ILE A 221 19.42 9.89 20.68
N VAL A 222 18.80 8.84 21.25
CA VAL A 222 19.30 8.21 22.48
C VAL A 222 20.68 7.60 22.27
N GLY A 223 20.90 6.94 21.13
CA GLY A 223 22.19 6.37 20.76
C GLY A 223 23.30 7.42 20.71
N THR A 224 23.04 8.58 20.12
CA THR A 224 23.99 9.69 20.10
C THR A 224 24.25 10.23 21.51
N LEU A 225 23.20 10.46 22.31
CA LEU A 225 23.32 11.02 23.66
C LEU A 225 24.12 10.14 24.63
N VAL A 226 24.12 8.82 24.43
CA VAL A 226 24.87 7.86 25.25
C VAL A 226 26.29 7.64 24.70
N SER A 227 26.60 8.11 23.50
CA SER A 227 27.90 7.92 22.87
C SER A 227 28.95 8.94 23.35
N ASP A 228 30.23 8.61 23.12
CA ASP A 228 31.36 9.51 23.39
C ASP A 228 31.40 10.76 22.48
N SER A 229 30.44 10.92 21.56
CA SER A 229 30.33 12.08 20.67
C SER A 229 29.74 13.31 21.38
N VAL A 230 29.06 13.11 22.51
CA VAL A 230 28.55 14.19 23.36
C VAL A 230 29.61 14.50 24.42
N LYS A 231 30.43 15.52 24.14
CA LYS A 231 31.51 16.01 25.01
C LYS A 231 31.50 17.51 25.11
#